data_AF-A0A6J2JXT4-F1
#
_entry.id   AF-A0A6J2JXT4-F1
#
_cell.length_a   1.000
_cell.length_b   1.000
_cell.length_c   1.000
_cell.angle_alpha   90.00
_cell.angle_beta   90.00
_cell.angle_gamma   90.00
#
_symmetry.space_group_name_H-M   'P 1'
#
loop_
_entity.id
_entity.type
_entity.pdbx_description
1 polymer ?
#
loop_
_entity_poly.entity_id
_entity_poly.type
_entity_poly.pdbx_seq_one_letter_code
_entity_poly.pdbx_strand_id
1 'polypeptide(L)'
;MENFLVEAGTGALCCIDWGSTMQRRQLSEPPPARLTRNMLAMCDPIALEGRLQTALTQLRDSRETFLATARLLYAPAPACPPQLSHVKAILEGKVTSADIRVEANPHPDLDRLRALLVQVFPGRPAADTYNVKDQVQVLLRHCTDPRVLGATRAGWEPWL
;
A
#
# COMPACT_ATOMS: atom_id res chain seq x y z
N MET A 1 12.71 10.88 5.90
CA MET A 1 12.53 10.86 4.42
C MET A 1 13.66 10.14 3.64
N GLU A 2 14.44 9.26 4.26
CA GLU A 2 15.75 8.86 3.71
C GLU A 2 15.69 7.84 2.56
N ASN A 3 14.52 7.23 2.31
CA ASN A 3 14.37 6.13 1.35
C ASN A 3 13.90 6.59 -0.04
N PHE A 4 13.90 7.90 -0.31
CA PHE A 4 13.55 8.49 -1.60
C PHE A 4 14.69 9.35 -2.13
N LEU A 5 15.19 9.04 -3.32
CA LEU A 5 16.12 9.86 -4.07
C LEU A 5 15.38 10.51 -5.23
N VAL A 6 15.61 11.81 -5.45
CA VAL A 6 15.04 12.54 -6.60
C VAL A 6 16.16 12.91 -7.55
N GLU A 7 16.04 12.51 -8.80
CA GLU A 7 16.94 12.95 -9.86
C GLU A 7 16.65 14.41 -10.20
N ALA A 8 17.61 15.30 -9.94
CA ALA A 8 17.42 16.74 -10.07
C ALA A 8 17.09 17.21 -11.50
N GLY A 9 17.54 16.49 -12.52
CA GLY A 9 17.34 16.87 -13.93
C GLY A 9 15.96 16.52 -14.48
N THR A 10 15.41 15.37 -14.07
CA THR A 10 14.14 14.83 -14.61
C THR A 10 12.99 14.94 -13.63
N GLY A 11 13.28 15.13 -12.33
CA GLY A 11 12.32 15.00 -11.25
C GLY A 11 11.91 13.56 -10.95
N ALA A 12 12.59 12.55 -11.52
CA ALA A 12 12.27 11.15 -11.28
C ALA A 12 12.57 10.75 -9.83
N LEU A 13 11.63 10.06 -9.20
CA LEU A 13 11.75 9.55 -7.84
C LEU A 13 12.16 8.07 -7.86
N CYS A 14 13.24 7.75 -7.16
CA CYS A 14 13.76 6.41 -6.98
C CYS A 14 13.63 6.01 -5.51
N CYS A 15 12.95 4.90 -5.24
CA CYS A 15 12.84 4.33 -3.90
C CYS A 15 14.03 3.40 -3.64
N ILE A 16 14.71 3.61 -2.53
CA ILE A 16 15.85 2.80 -2.07
C ILE A 16 15.54 2.12 -0.74
N ASP A 17 16.43 1.23 -0.30
CA ASP A 17 16.31 0.50 0.96
C ASP A 17 14.97 -0.27 1.10
N TRP A 18 14.84 -1.32 0.30
CA TRP A 18 13.70 -2.23 0.29
C TRP A 18 13.78 -3.29 1.39
N GLY A 19 14.57 -3.05 2.45
CA GLY A 19 14.87 -4.04 3.49
C GLY A 19 13.64 -4.61 4.18
N SER A 20 12.57 -3.83 4.34
CA SER A 20 11.31 -4.27 4.95
C SER A 20 10.40 -5.08 4.02
N THR A 21 10.74 -5.20 2.73
CA THR A 21 9.92 -5.90 1.73
C THR A 21 9.80 -7.38 2.09
N MET A 22 8.57 -7.89 2.10
CA MET A 22 8.27 -9.26 2.50
C MET A 22 8.75 -9.61 3.93
N GLN A 23 9.01 -8.64 4.81
CA GLN A 23 9.26 -8.89 6.23
C GLN A 23 7.95 -8.85 7.03
N ARG A 24 7.75 -9.82 7.92
CA ARG A 24 6.58 -9.88 8.83
C ARG A 24 6.77 -9.10 10.14
N ARG A 25 8.01 -8.80 10.53
CA ARG A 25 8.36 -8.40 11.91
C ARG A 25 8.25 -6.91 12.22
N GLN A 26 8.15 -6.05 11.20
CA GLN A 26 7.83 -4.65 11.41
C GLN A 26 6.32 -4.51 11.32
N LEU A 27 5.70 -4.09 12.42
CA LEU A 27 4.38 -3.48 12.38
C LEU A 27 4.37 -2.52 11.20
N SER A 28 3.55 -2.84 10.19
CA SER A 28 3.41 -2.00 9.01
C SER A 28 3.07 -0.60 9.49
N GLU A 29 3.79 0.39 8.98
CA GLU A 29 3.30 1.76 9.04
C GLU A 29 1.84 1.75 8.58
N PRO A 30 0.92 2.42 9.29
CA PRO A 30 -0.50 2.43 8.94
C PRO A 30 -0.76 2.76 7.45
N PRO A 31 -0.14 3.80 6.85
CA PRO A 31 -0.33 4.05 5.43
C PRO A 31 0.44 3.03 4.57
N PRO A 32 -0.18 2.46 3.52
CA PRO A 32 0.45 1.45 2.66
C PRO A 32 1.53 2.04 1.73
N ALA A 33 1.50 3.35 1.51
CA ALA A 33 2.53 4.09 0.78
C ALA A 33 2.63 5.51 1.35
N ARG A 34 3.79 6.14 1.18
CA ARG A 34 3.98 7.54 1.56
C ARG A 34 3.34 8.44 0.51
N LEU A 35 2.27 9.14 0.89
CA LEU A 35 1.63 10.18 0.10
C LEU A 35 1.23 11.33 1.02
N THR A 36 2.22 12.08 1.47
CA THR A 36 2.04 13.17 2.42
C THR A 36 1.61 14.46 1.73
N ARG A 37 1.36 15.51 2.53
CA ARG A 37 0.91 16.81 2.01
C ARG A 37 1.90 17.41 1.02
N ASN A 38 3.21 17.31 1.27
CA ASN A 38 4.20 17.87 0.35
C ASN A 38 4.27 17.09 -0.96
N MET A 39 4.12 15.75 -0.92
CA MET A 39 4.07 14.95 -2.15
C MET A 39 2.82 15.27 -2.99
N LEU A 40 1.67 15.41 -2.32
CA LEU A 40 0.41 15.78 -2.97
C LEU A 40 0.45 17.20 -3.56
N ALA A 41 1.10 18.15 -2.89
CA ALA A 41 1.20 19.52 -3.38
C ALA A 41 1.94 19.63 -4.73
N MET A 42 2.78 18.64 -5.05
CA MET A 42 3.53 18.57 -6.30
C MET A 42 2.77 17.82 -7.42
N CYS A 43 1.59 17.28 -7.13
CA CYS A 43 0.83 16.41 -8.03
C CYS A 43 -0.50 17.03 -8.45
N ASP A 44 -0.92 16.79 -9.69
CA ASP A 44 -2.33 16.94 -10.07
C ASP A 44 -3.09 15.69 -9.58
N PRO A 45 -4.13 15.83 -8.73
CA PRO A 45 -4.83 14.69 -8.15
C PRO A 45 -5.53 13.79 -9.18
N ILE A 46 -6.09 14.38 -10.24
CA ILE A 46 -6.81 13.64 -11.28
C ILE A 46 -5.81 12.84 -12.12
N ALA A 47 -4.69 13.47 -12.49
CA ALA A 47 -3.62 12.80 -13.20
C ALA A 47 -2.98 11.68 -12.36
N LEU A 48 -2.78 11.90 -11.06
CA LEU A 48 -2.26 10.89 -10.13
C LEU A 48 -3.20 9.68 -10.07
N GLU A 49 -4.50 9.90 -9.84
CA GLU A 49 -5.49 8.82 -9.78
C GLU A 49 -5.51 8.03 -11.11
N GLY A 50 -5.54 8.72 -12.25
CA GLY A 50 -5.54 8.09 -13.58
C GLY A 50 -4.27 7.26 -13.85
N ARG A 51 -3.09 7.74 -13.45
CA ARG A 51 -1.83 7.00 -13.57
C ARG A 51 -1.82 5.76 -12.68
N LEU A 52 -2.30 5.86 -11.44
CA LEU A 52 -2.41 4.72 -10.53
C LEU A 52 -3.40 3.67 -11.04
N GLN A 53 -4.54 4.09 -11.59
CA GLN A 53 -5.50 3.18 -12.23
C GLN A 53 -4.87 2.47 -13.44
N THR A 54 -4.12 3.20 -14.27
CA THR A 54 -3.41 2.62 -15.42
C THR A 54 -2.37 1.58 -14.97
N ALA A 55 -1.53 1.93 -13.99
CA ALA A 55 -0.51 1.03 -13.45
C ALA A 55 -1.11 -0.23 -12.83
N LEU A 56 -2.17 -0.09 -12.03
CA LEU A 56 -2.86 -1.23 -11.44
C LEU A 56 -3.52 -2.11 -12.51
N THR A 57 -4.13 -1.53 -13.56
CA THR A 57 -4.68 -2.29 -14.69
C THR A 57 -3.60 -3.13 -15.36
N GLN A 58 -2.46 -2.51 -15.72
CA GLN A 58 -1.33 -3.21 -16.33
C GLN A 58 -0.78 -4.34 -15.45
N LEU A 59 -0.70 -4.12 -14.13
CA LEU A 59 -0.30 -5.16 -13.17
C LEU A 59 -1.31 -6.31 -13.08
N ARG A 60 -2.61 -6.02 -13.19
CA ARG A 60 -3.66 -7.05 -13.24
C ARG A 60 -3.59 -7.87 -14.53
N ASP A 61 -3.36 -7.21 -15.67
CA ASP A 61 -3.24 -7.86 -16.97
C ASP A 61 -2.00 -8.77 -17.04
N SER A 62 -0.91 -8.36 -16.38
CA SER A 62 0.36 -9.12 -16.30
C SER A 62 0.52 -9.94 -15.02
N ARG A 63 -0.58 -10.18 -14.27
CA ARG A 63 -0.54 -10.74 -12.91
C ARG A 63 0.21 -12.07 -12.79
N GLU A 64 0.08 -12.94 -13.78
CA GLU A 64 0.69 -14.28 -13.71
C GLU A 64 2.21 -14.19 -13.77
N THR A 65 2.71 -13.41 -14.74
CA THR A 65 4.14 -13.11 -14.88
C THR A 65 4.67 -12.40 -13.64
N PHE A 66 3.97 -11.36 -13.17
CA PHE A 66 4.36 -10.62 -11.97
C PHE A 66 4.49 -11.53 -10.75
N LEU A 67 3.46 -12.36 -10.49
CA LEU A 67 3.47 -13.28 -9.34
C LEU A 67 4.54 -14.37 -9.49
N ALA A 68 4.80 -14.88 -10.69
CA ALA A 68 5.87 -15.83 -10.93
C ALA A 68 7.24 -15.21 -10.64
N THR A 69 7.50 -14.00 -11.14
CA THR A 69 8.74 -13.25 -10.87
C THR A 69 8.90 -12.95 -9.38
N ALA A 70 7.86 -12.46 -8.71
CA ALA A 70 7.89 -12.20 -7.27
C ALA A 70 8.17 -13.48 -6.45
N ARG A 71 7.61 -14.63 -6.84
CA ARG A 71 7.95 -15.93 -6.20
C ARG A 71 9.42 -16.25 -6.31
N LEU A 72 10.02 -16.05 -7.49
CA LEU A 72 11.44 -16.34 -7.71
C LEU A 72 12.32 -15.39 -6.90
N LEU A 73 12.03 -14.09 -6.93
CA LEU A 73 12.82 -13.06 -6.22
C LEU A 73 12.76 -13.22 -4.69
N TYR A 74 11.59 -13.56 -4.15
CA TYR A 74 11.37 -13.65 -2.71
C TYR A 74 11.28 -15.09 -2.19
N ALA A 75 11.59 -16.11 -3.01
CA ALA A 75 11.56 -17.52 -2.59
C ALA A 75 12.29 -17.80 -1.26
N PRO A 76 13.45 -17.18 -0.96
CA PRO A 76 14.16 -17.42 0.30
C PRO A 76 13.48 -16.80 1.53
N ALA A 77 12.54 -15.87 1.36
CA ALA A 77 11.90 -15.18 2.48
C ALA A 77 10.79 -16.06 3.09
N PRO A 78 10.85 -16.39 4.40
CA PRO A 78 9.85 -17.23 5.06
C PRO A 78 8.42 -16.65 5.02
N ALA A 79 8.35 -15.34 4.89
CA ALA A 79 7.13 -14.57 4.78
C ALA A 79 6.66 -14.37 3.33
N CYS A 80 7.37 -14.89 2.31
CA CYS A 80 6.95 -14.73 0.92
C CYS A 80 5.57 -15.35 0.61
N PRO A 81 5.26 -16.62 0.94
CA PRO A 81 3.97 -17.22 0.61
C PRO A 81 2.72 -16.44 1.11
N PRO A 82 2.64 -16.03 2.39
CA PRO A 82 1.50 -15.29 2.94
C PRO A 82 1.38 -13.88 2.34
N GLN A 83 2.46 -13.10 2.25
CA GLN A 83 2.45 -11.77 1.64
C GLN A 83 2.06 -11.84 0.16
N LEU A 84 2.60 -12.79 -0.58
CA LEU A 84 2.28 -12.96 -1.99
C LEU A 84 0.82 -13.37 -2.20
N SER A 85 0.22 -14.11 -1.26
CA SER A 85 -1.21 -14.41 -1.30
C SER A 85 -2.07 -13.15 -1.17
N HIS A 86 -1.62 -12.16 -0.38
CA HIS A 86 -2.29 -10.88 -0.24
C HIS A 86 -2.10 -10.02 -1.50
N VAL A 87 -0.89 -9.96 -2.04
CA VAL A 87 -0.61 -9.30 -3.33
C VAL A 87 -1.47 -9.89 -4.45
N LYS A 88 -1.57 -11.23 -4.53
CA LYS A 88 -2.45 -11.92 -5.47
C LYS A 88 -3.91 -11.48 -5.27
N ALA A 89 -4.40 -11.38 -4.04
CA ALA A 89 -5.77 -10.96 -3.78
C ALA A 89 -6.02 -9.50 -4.21
N ILE A 90 -5.04 -8.59 -4.08
CA ILE A 90 -5.13 -7.22 -4.59
C ILE A 90 -5.26 -7.23 -6.12
N LEU A 91 -4.40 -7.99 -6.81
CA LEU A 91 -4.40 -8.10 -8.27
C LEU A 91 -5.66 -8.80 -8.82
N GLU A 92 -6.29 -9.69 -8.04
CA GLU A 92 -7.58 -10.28 -8.38
C GLU A 92 -8.77 -9.37 -8.06
N GLY A 93 -8.53 -8.22 -7.42
CA GLY A 93 -9.61 -7.33 -6.98
C GLY A 93 -10.42 -7.85 -5.81
N LYS A 94 -9.95 -8.86 -5.08
CA LYS A 94 -10.69 -9.44 -3.95
C LYS A 94 -10.53 -8.65 -2.65
N VAL A 95 -9.49 -7.84 -2.56
CA VAL A 95 -9.18 -7.03 -1.38
C VAL A 95 -8.64 -5.66 -1.80
N THR A 96 -8.68 -4.70 -0.90
CA THR A 96 -8.11 -3.36 -1.05
C THR A 96 -6.95 -3.15 -0.07
N SER A 97 -6.31 -1.99 -0.10
CA SER A 97 -5.25 -1.64 0.87
C SER A 97 -5.78 -1.54 2.31
N ALA A 98 -7.07 -1.36 2.53
CA ALA A 98 -7.67 -1.28 3.86
C ALA A 98 -8.09 -2.66 4.42
N ASP A 99 -7.90 -3.74 3.65
CA ASP A 99 -8.21 -5.11 4.07
C ASP A 99 -7.01 -5.75 4.77
N ILE A 100 -6.90 -5.54 6.08
CA ILE A 100 -5.86 -6.16 6.90
C ILE A 100 -6.20 -7.63 7.16
N ARG A 101 -5.38 -8.53 6.63
CA ARG A 101 -5.44 -9.97 6.95
C ARG A 101 -4.70 -10.26 8.25
N VAL A 102 -5.40 -10.90 9.18
CA VAL A 102 -4.83 -11.41 10.44
C VAL A 102 -4.18 -12.74 10.14
N GLU A 103 -2.90 -12.86 10.47
CA GLU A 103 -2.27 -14.17 10.63
C GLU A 103 -2.53 -14.70 12.04
N ALA A 104 -2.29 -15.99 12.26
CA ALA A 104 -2.62 -16.72 13.49
C ALA A 104 -2.04 -16.15 14.81
N ASN A 105 -1.23 -15.09 14.76
CA ASN A 105 -0.66 -14.44 15.94
C ASN A 105 -1.16 -12.98 16.04
N PRO A 106 -2.24 -12.70 16.80
CA PRO A 106 -2.78 -11.37 16.95
C PRO A 106 -1.80 -10.45 17.69
N HIS A 107 -1.53 -9.28 17.12
CA HIS A 107 -0.76 -8.22 17.77
C HIS A 107 -1.73 -7.09 18.17
N PRO A 108 -1.66 -6.54 19.40
CA PRO A 108 -2.62 -5.53 19.88
C PRO A 108 -2.69 -4.28 19.00
N ASP A 109 -1.60 -3.92 18.34
CA ASP A 109 -1.59 -2.78 17.39
C ASP A 109 -2.34 -3.07 16.08
N LEU A 110 -2.54 -4.34 15.69
CA LEU A 110 -3.37 -4.69 14.54
C LEU A 110 -4.85 -4.42 14.81
N ASP A 111 -5.31 -4.63 16.05
CA ASP A 111 -6.69 -4.33 16.44
C ASP A 111 -6.94 -2.82 16.46
N ARG A 112 -5.96 -2.04 16.94
CA ARG A 112 -5.99 -0.58 16.87
C ARG A 112 -6.05 -0.09 15.43
N LEU A 113 -5.20 -0.64 14.57
CA LEU A 113 -5.17 -0.29 13.15
C LEU A 113 -6.49 -0.67 12.46
N ARG A 114 -7.08 -1.83 12.77
CA ARG A 114 -8.39 -2.24 12.26
C ARG A 114 -9.48 -1.27 12.70
N ALA A 115 -9.53 -0.92 13.98
CA ALA A 115 -10.51 0.04 14.50
C ALA A 115 -10.38 1.40 13.81
N LEU A 116 -9.15 1.86 13.57
CA LEU A 116 -8.86 3.05 12.80
C LEU A 116 -9.40 2.95 11.37
N LEU A 117 -9.14 1.86 10.66
CA LEU A 117 -9.61 1.69 9.27
C LEU A 117 -11.14 1.62 9.16
N VAL A 118 -11.83 1.07 10.16
CA VAL A 118 -13.31 1.11 10.21
C VAL A 118 -13.81 2.55 10.29
N GLN A 119 -13.13 3.41 11.05
CA GLN A 119 -13.47 4.84 11.13
C GLN A 119 -13.12 5.62 9.85
N VAL A 120 -12.03 5.23 9.17
CA VAL A 120 -11.58 5.86 7.92
C VAL A 120 -12.49 5.47 6.76
N PHE A 121 -12.96 4.23 6.71
CA PHE A 121 -13.79 3.67 5.64
C PHE A 121 -15.16 3.19 6.16
N PRO A 122 -16.00 4.10 6.70
CA PRO A 122 -17.30 3.71 7.25
C PRO A 122 -18.22 3.18 6.13
N GLY A 123 -18.88 2.05 6.39
CA GLY A 123 -19.86 1.48 5.45
C GLY A 123 -19.28 1.03 4.10
N ARG A 124 -17.96 0.82 4.01
CA ARG A 124 -17.34 0.31 2.78
C ARG A 124 -17.99 -1.03 2.42
N PRO A 125 -18.68 -1.15 1.26
CA PRO A 125 -19.37 -2.38 0.91
C PRO A 125 -18.33 -3.48 0.70
N ALA A 126 -18.60 -4.65 1.27
CA ALA A 126 -17.89 -5.86 0.86
C ALA A 126 -18.32 -6.15 -0.58
N ALA A 127 -17.37 -6.05 -1.51
CA ALA A 127 -17.58 -6.46 -2.90
C ALA A 127 -16.90 -7.81 -3.14
N ASP A 128 -17.54 -8.67 -3.92
CA ASP A 128 -16.92 -9.93 -4.38
C ASP A 128 -15.69 -9.64 -5.23
N THR A 129 -15.71 -8.54 -5.98
CA THR A 129 -14.58 -8.04 -6.76
C THR A 129 -14.66 -6.52 -6.89
N TYR A 130 -13.63 -5.84 -6.41
CA TYR A 130 -13.43 -4.40 -6.59
C TYR A 130 -12.90 -4.12 -8.00
N ASN A 131 -13.48 -3.11 -8.66
CA ASN A 131 -12.90 -2.57 -9.88
C ASN A 131 -11.61 -1.77 -9.53
N VAL A 132 -10.84 -1.43 -10.57
CA VAL A 132 -9.56 -0.73 -10.43
C VAL A 132 -9.74 0.64 -9.79
N LYS A 133 -10.77 1.39 -10.20
CA LYS A 133 -11.06 2.73 -9.69
C LYS A 133 -11.30 2.72 -8.18
N ASP A 134 -12.17 1.83 -7.70
CA ASP A 134 -12.52 1.72 -6.29
C ASP A 134 -11.30 1.35 -5.44
N GLN A 135 -10.46 0.42 -5.91
CA GLN A 135 -9.22 0.08 -5.20
C GLN A 135 -8.25 1.25 -5.11
N VAL A 136 -8.07 2.02 -6.19
CA VAL A 136 -7.19 3.19 -6.20
C VAL A 136 -7.73 4.29 -5.30
N GLN A 137 -9.04 4.51 -5.28
CA GLN A 137 -9.67 5.49 -4.39
C GLN A 137 -9.50 5.11 -2.92
N VAL A 138 -9.65 3.82 -2.58
CA VAL A 138 -9.36 3.32 -1.23
C VAL A 138 -7.87 3.51 -0.91
N LEU A 139 -6.97 3.19 -1.82
CA LEU A 139 -5.52 3.40 -1.64
C LEU A 139 -5.19 4.87 -1.36
N LEU A 140 -5.66 5.80 -2.20
CA LEU A 140 -5.40 7.23 -2.05
C LEU A 140 -5.92 7.74 -0.72
N ARG A 141 -7.16 7.40 -0.34
CA ARG A 141 -7.72 7.79 0.96
C ARG A 141 -6.94 7.17 2.11
N HIS A 142 -6.51 5.91 2.00
CA HIS A 142 -5.72 5.23 3.03
C HIS A 142 -4.39 5.95 3.26
N CYS A 143 -3.70 6.37 2.20
CA CYS A 143 -2.41 7.05 2.31
C CYS A 143 -2.52 8.50 2.79
N THR A 144 -3.69 9.13 2.73
CA THR A 144 -3.85 10.58 2.90
C THR A 144 -4.79 10.99 4.04
N ASP A 145 -5.56 10.06 4.62
CA ASP A 145 -6.44 10.38 5.75
C ASP A 145 -5.60 10.82 6.96
N PRO A 146 -5.86 12.00 7.55
CA PRO A 146 -5.09 12.52 8.68
C PRO A 146 -5.05 11.57 9.88
N ARG A 147 -6.08 10.74 10.07
CA ARG A 147 -6.13 9.77 11.18
C ARG A 147 -5.15 8.61 10.96
N VAL A 148 -4.94 8.20 9.70
CA VAL A 148 -3.94 7.20 9.33
C VAL A 148 -2.54 7.78 9.47
N LEU A 149 -2.32 8.97 8.91
CA LEU A 149 -1.04 9.67 8.99
C LEU A 149 -0.64 9.98 10.44
N GLY A 150 -1.60 10.38 11.28
CA GLY A 150 -1.38 10.64 12.71
C GLY A 150 -1.07 9.39 13.55
N ALA A 151 -1.29 8.19 13.01
CA ALA A 151 -0.95 6.93 13.67
C ALA A 151 0.46 6.40 13.31
N THR A 152 1.19 7.11 12.43
CA THR A 152 2.57 6.74 12.07
C THR A 152 3.57 7.10 13.18
N ARG A 153 4.73 6.45 13.20
CA ARG A 153 5.81 6.81 14.14
C ARG A 153 6.38 8.20 13.81
N ALA A 154 6.93 8.89 14.81
CA ALA A 154 7.51 10.23 14.64
C ALA A 154 8.58 10.30 13.54
N GLY A 155 9.48 9.31 13.47
CA GLY A 155 10.53 9.24 12.43
C GLY A 155 10.01 8.95 11.02
N TRP A 156 8.71 8.67 10.85
CA TRP A 156 8.08 8.60 9.53
C TRP A 156 7.79 10.00 8.98
N GLU A 157 7.67 11.02 9.84
CA GLU A 157 7.47 12.42 9.43
C GLU A 157 6.21 12.63 8.55
N PRO A 158 5.01 12.25 9.00
CA PRO A 158 3.78 12.35 8.19
C PRO A 158 3.35 13.77 7.82
N TRP A 159 3.87 14.77 8.53
CA TRP A 159 3.59 16.19 8.30
C TRP A 159 4.38 16.80 7.13
N LEU A 160 5.43 16.10 6.67
CA LEU A 160 6.20 16.46 5.48
C LEU A 160 5.58 15.78 4.27
#